data_AF-A0A3M1CSQ9-F1
#
_entry.id   AF-A0A3M1CSQ9-F1
#
_cell.length_a   1.000
_cell.length_b   1.000
_cell.length_c   1.000
_cell.angle_alpha   90.00
_cell.angle_beta   90.00
_cell.angle_gamma   90.00
#
_symmetry.space_group_name_H-M   'P 1'
#
loop_
_entity.id
_entity.type
_entity.pdbx_description
1 polymer ?
#
loop_
_entity_poly.entity_id
_entity_poly.type
_entity_poly.pdbx_seq_one_letter_code
_entity_poly.pdbx_strand_id
1 'polypeptide(L)'
;MTSLTPQKRYLESVAKVLIEPLMKSRGAAWRLLDWDAEQGICVYLTDGADVLLVELEPFSIERPCTERTKMFNVCARRPFEPATELDEQQRLVVRSFVELVRRREGMLPDIERPTTARKRAVRLIEVERILVNEGKGHYYMNPYVGCTIGCPFCYVAERADMSRAMEGLPAMEWGRWVDVKINAAEVFRRQAKSSAPGLVRMSPILTDPYQPIERRFRVTRGLPESMLDTGYTPAVLTRSSV
;
A
#
# COMPACT_ATOMS: atom_id res chain seq x y z
N MET A 1 9.39 5.78 29.81
CA MET A 1 8.98 5.63 28.40
C MET A 1 7.47 5.52 28.38
N THR A 2 6.76 6.42 27.69
CA THR A 2 5.30 6.33 27.56
C THR A 2 4.93 4.99 26.96
N SER A 3 4.04 4.23 27.61
CA SER A 3 3.54 2.96 27.09
C SER A 3 2.84 3.23 25.76
N LEU A 4 3.34 2.65 24.66
CA LEU A 4 2.67 2.73 23.36
C LEU A 4 1.63 1.61 23.30
N THR A 5 0.36 1.96 23.39
CA THR A 5 -0.74 1.01 23.21
C THR A 5 -1.01 0.83 21.72
N PRO A 6 -1.08 -0.41 21.20
CA PRO A 6 -1.40 -0.67 19.80
C PRO A 6 -2.80 -0.15 19.41
N GLN A 7 -2.93 0.33 18.18
CA GLN A 7 -4.19 0.83 17.63
C GLN A 7 -4.54 0.11 16.34
N LYS A 8 -5.82 -0.14 16.09
CA LYS A 8 -6.27 -0.63 14.78
C LYS A 8 -6.12 0.46 13.74
N ARG A 9 -5.61 0.08 12.57
CA ARG A 9 -5.53 0.95 11.40
C ARG A 9 -6.84 0.85 10.61
N TYR A 10 -7.42 1.99 10.20
CA TYR A 10 -8.75 2.03 9.58
C TYR A 10 -8.71 2.31 8.08
N LEU A 11 -7.54 2.54 7.49
CA LEU A 11 -7.40 2.86 6.07
C LEU A 11 -8.00 1.81 5.12
N GLU A 12 -8.07 0.55 5.56
CA GLU A 12 -8.80 -0.49 4.85
C GLU A 12 -10.29 -0.14 4.66
N SER A 13 -10.95 0.44 5.67
CA SER A 13 -12.34 0.88 5.56
C SER A 13 -12.50 2.05 4.58
N VAL A 14 -11.54 2.98 4.55
CA VAL A 14 -11.54 4.10 3.60
C VAL A 14 -11.38 3.61 2.16
N ALA A 15 -10.41 2.72 1.91
CA ALA A 15 -10.22 2.14 0.59
C ALA A 15 -11.46 1.35 0.15
N LYS A 16 -12.07 0.58 1.06
CA LYS A 16 -13.33 -0.14 0.81
C LYS A 16 -14.44 0.81 0.34
N VAL A 17 -14.58 2.01 0.88
CA VAL A 17 -15.58 2.99 0.39
C VAL A 17 -15.44 3.24 -1.12
N LEU A 18 -14.20 3.38 -1.62
CA LEU A 18 -13.94 3.65 -3.04
C LEU A 18 -14.11 2.43 -3.93
N ILE A 19 -13.62 1.26 -3.50
CA ILE A 19 -13.51 0.07 -4.36
C ILE A 19 -14.54 -1.03 -4.07
N GLU A 20 -15.44 -0.85 -3.11
CA GLU A 20 -16.43 -1.87 -2.70
C GLU A 20 -17.16 -2.53 -3.88
N PRO A 21 -17.60 -1.83 -4.95
CA PRO A 21 -18.27 -2.49 -6.05
C PRO A 21 -17.38 -3.44 -6.85
N LEU A 22 -16.07 -3.17 -6.93
CA LEU A 22 -15.12 -4.08 -7.56
C LEU A 22 -14.99 -5.37 -6.74
N MET A 23 -15.07 -5.26 -5.42
CA MET A 23 -15.04 -6.42 -4.52
C MET A 23 -16.29 -7.30 -4.66
N LYS A 24 -17.44 -6.71 -5.02
CA LYS A 24 -18.72 -7.42 -5.19
C LYS A 24 -18.94 -7.94 -6.61
N SER A 25 -18.19 -7.44 -7.60
CA SER A 25 -18.32 -7.86 -9.00
C SER A 25 -17.78 -9.29 -9.20
N ARG A 26 -18.60 -10.18 -9.77
CA ARG A 26 -18.22 -11.59 -10.02
C ARG A 26 -18.24 -12.02 -11.49
N GLY A 27 -18.52 -11.11 -12.42
CA GLY A 27 -18.67 -11.41 -13.85
C GLY A 27 -18.04 -10.40 -14.80
N ALA A 28 -17.23 -9.47 -14.29
CA ALA A 28 -16.49 -8.55 -15.16
C ALA A 28 -15.32 -9.29 -15.83
N ALA A 29 -15.04 -8.95 -17.10
CA ALA A 29 -13.88 -9.47 -17.84
C ALA A 29 -12.57 -9.22 -17.07
N TRP A 30 -12.46 -8.04 -16.45
CA TRP A 30 -11.41 -7.71 -15.50
C TRP A 30 -12.00 -7.66 -14.09
N ARG A 31 -11.43 -8.44 -13.17
CA ARG A 31 -11.85 -8.53 -11.77
C ARG A 31 -10.75 -8.07 -10.83
N LEU A 32 -11.15 -7.70 -9.62
CA LEU A 32 -10.21 -7.37 -8.55
C LEU A 32 -9.39 -8.61 -8.18
N LEU A 33 -8.09 -8.55 -8.42
CA LEU A 33 -7.12 -9.52 -7.94
C LEU A 33 -6.80 -9.26 -6.47
N ASP A 34 -6.37 -8.03 -6.18
CA ASP A 34 -6.06 -7.59 -4.83
C ASP A 34 -5.99 -6.06 -4.73
N TRP A 35 -5.76 -5.51 -3.54
CA TRP A 35 -5.57 -4.09 -3.28
C TRP A 35 -4.81 -3.83 -1.98
N ASP A 36 -4.26 -2.63 -1.88
CA ASP A 36 -3.53 -2.11 -0.73
C ASP A 36 -3.85 -0.62 -0.56
N ALA A 37 -3.80 -0.14 0.67
CA ALA A 37 -4.08 1.26 0.99
C ALA A 37 -2.96 1.92 1.81
N GLU A 38 -1.85 1.23 2.08
CA GLU A 38 -0.94 1.63 3.15
C GLU A 38 -0.21 2.98 2.96
N GLN A 39 0.19 3.34 1.74
CA GLN A 39 0.77 4.64 1.37
C GLN A 39 0.19 5.08 0.02
N GLY A 40 -1.12 5.23 -0.05
CA GLY A 40 -1.92 5.40 -1.26
C GLY A 40 -2.75 4.17 -1.54
N ILE A 41 -3.76 4.33 -2.40
CA ILE A 41 -4.66 3.25 -2.77
C ILE A 41 -4.14 2.62 -4.06
N CYS A 42 -3.74 1.36 -3.97
CA CYS A 42 -3.27 0.55 -5.08
C CYS A 42 -4.26 -0.59 -5.32
N VAL A 43 -4.64 -0.82 -6.57
CA VAL A 43 -5.64 -1.81 -6.96
C VAL A 43 -5.05 -2.67 -8.07
N TYR A 44 -5.03 -3.99 -7.86
CA TYR A 44 -4.61 -4.98 -8.84
C TYR A 44 -5.85 -5.58 -9.50
N LEU A 45 -5.96 -5.43 -10.81
CA LEU A 45 -7.02 -6.00 -11.63
C LEU A 45 -6.44 -7.10 -12.52
N THR A 46 -7.22 -8.14 -12.80
CA THR A 46 -6.80 -9.26 -13.66
C THR A 46 -7.95 -9.78 -14.51
N ASP A 47 -7.65 -10.25 -15.70
CA ASP A 47 -8.54 -11.08 -16.53
C ASP A 47 -8.20 -12.58 -16.46
N GLY A 48 -7.20 -12.95 -15.66
CA GLY A 48 -6.68 -14.31 -15.50
C GLY A 48 -5.40 -14.59 -16.29
N ALA A 49 -5.10 -13.81 -17.34
CA ALA A 49 -3.85 -13.89 -18.08
C ALA A 49 -2.91 -12.73 -17.70
N ASP A 50 -3.46 -11.51 -17.68
CA ASP A 50 -2.73 -10.28 -17.39
C ASP A 50 -3.08 -9.69 -16.02
N VAL A 51 -2.20 -8.82 -15.53
CA VAL A 51 -2.40 -8.03 -14.31
C VAL A 51 -2.16 -6.55 -14.60
N LEU A 52 -3.11 -5.72 -14.18
CA LEU A 52 -3.05 -4.28 -14.26
C LEU A 52 -3.02 -3.70 -12.85
N LEU A 53 -2.00 -2.91 -12.55
CA LEU A 53 -1.90 -2.13 -11.32
C LEU A 53 -2.42 -0.72 -11.59
N VAL A 54 -3.40 -0.29 -10.79
CA VAL A 54 -3.96 1.06 -10.78
C VAL A 54 -3.66 1.71 -9.43
N GLU A 55 -2.98 2.85 -9.45
CA GLU A 55 -2.54 3.58 -8.28
C GLU A 55 -3.25 4.94 -8.23
N LEU A 56 -3.82 5.28 -7.08
CA LEU A 56 -4.37 6.61 -6.79
C LEU A 56 -3.29 7.45 -6.10
N GLU A 57 -2.98 8.58 -6.72
CA GLU A 57 -2.09 9.61 -6.17
C GLU A 57 -2.86 10.90 -5.92
N PRO A 58 -2.39 11.79 -5.02
CA PRO A 58 -2.94 13.13 -4.91
C PRO A 58 -3.03 13.81 -6.27
N PHE A 59 -4.12 14.52 -6.53
CA PHE A 59 -4.27 15.29 -7.75
C PHE A 59 -3.09 16.25 -7.96
N SER A 60 -2.52 16.21 -9.17
CA SER A 60 -1.48 17.15 -9.61
C SER A 60 -1.51 17.29 -11.13
N ILE A 61 -1.54 18.54 -11.60
CA ILE A 61 -1.46 18.86 -13.03
C ILE A 61 -0.05 18.68 -13.58
N GLU A 62 0.98 18.75 -12.73
CA GLU A 62 2.38 18.72 -13.14
C GLU A 62 2.87 17.29 -13.40
N ARG A 63 2.23 16.30 -12.77
CA ARG A 63 2.62 14.90 -12.89
C ARG A 63 1.91 14.20 -14.04
N PRO A 64 2.63 13.40 -14.84
CA PRO A 64 1.98 12.54 -15.82
C PRO A 64 1.17 11.46 -15.10
N CYS A 65 -0.02 11.19 -15.60
CA CYS A 65 -0.87 10.10 -15.15
C CYS A 65 -1.76 9.62 -16.30
N THR A 66 -2.41 8.48 -16.13
CA THR A 66 -3.28 7.90 -17.15
C THR A 66 -4.59 8.68 -17.28
N GLU A 67 -5.23 8.95 -16.14
CA GLU A 67 -6.51 9.66 -16.05
C GLU A 67 -6.54 10.51 -14.76
N ARG A 68 -7.54 11.38 -14.60
CA ARG A 68 -7.71 12.22 -13.38
C ARG A 68 -9.15 12.28 -12.88
N THR A 69 -9.29 12.41 -11.58
CA THR A 69 -10.54 12.76 -10.87
C THR A 69 -10.40 14.13 -10.19
N LYS A 70 -11.39 14.56 -9.40
CA LYS A 70 -11.28 15.81 -8.64
C LYS A 70 -10.18 15.73 -7.59
N MET A 71 -10.00 14.55 -6.97
CA MET A 71 -9.07 14.36 -5.85
C MET A 71 -7.80 13.61 -6.24
N PHE A 72 -7.80 12.87 -7.35
CA PHE A 72 -6.73 11.92 -7.66
C PHE A 72 -6.18 12.04 -9.07
N ASN A 73 -4.86 11.87 -9.18
CA ASN A 73 -4.27 11.32 -10.39
C ASN A 73 -4.44 9.79 -10.35
N VAL A 74 -4.89 9.20 -11.46
CA VAL A 74 -5.07 7.76 -11.61
C VAL A 74 -4.00 7.24 -12.55
N CYS A 75 -3.05 6.48 -12.02
CA CYS A 75 -1.89 5.97 -12.73
C CYS A 75 -2.01 4.46 -12.91
N ALA A 76 -2.07 3.98 -14.17
CA ALA A 76 -2.22 2.57 -14.47
C ALA A 76 -1.02 2.03 -15.25
N ARG A 77 -0.54 0.84 -14.88
CA ARG A 77 0.62 0.18 -15.50
C ARG A 77 0.60 -1.34 -15.30
N ARG A 78 1.39 -2.06 -16.10
CA ARG A 78 1.69 -3.48 -15.86
C ARG A 78 2.72 -3.60 -14.73
N PRO A 79 2.46 -4.37 -13.65
CA PRO A 79 3.34 -4.41 -12.47
C PRO A 79 4.79 -4.81 -12.78
N PHE A 80 4.97 -5.78 -13.69
CA PHE A 80 6.26 -6.38 -14.03
C PHE A 80 6.85 -5.88 -15.36
N GLU A 81 6.09 -5.08 -16.11
CA GLU A 81 6.50 -4.49 -17.40
C GLU A 81 6.07 -3.02 -17.48
N PRO A 82 6.55 -2.15 -16.56
CA PRO A 82 6.02 -0.80 -16.43
C PRO A 82 6.30 0.11 -17.63
N ALA A 83 7.24 -0.26 -18.50
CA ALA A 83 7.56 0.49 -19.72
C ALA A 83 6.63 0.15 -20.90
N THR A 84 5.87 -0.94 -20.82
CA THR A 84 4.96 -1.37 -21.87
C THR A 84 3.67 -0.55 -21.82
N GLU A 85 3.26 0.03 -22.95
CA GLU A 85 2.02 0.80 -23.02
C GLU A 85 0.77 -0.09 -22.81
N LEU A 86 -0.27 0.51 -22.24
CA LEU A 86 -1.57 -0.15 -22.08
C LEU A 86 -2.29 -0.27 -23.43
N ASP A 87 -2.84 -1.46 -23.69
CA ASP A 87 -3.72 -1.69 -24.84
C ASP A 87 -5.11 -1.06 -24.66
N GLU A 88 -5.95 -1.14 -25.69
CA GLU A 88 -7.27 -0.52 -25.70
C GLU A 88 -8.23 -1.11 -24.64
N GLN A 89 -8.17 -2.42 -24.40
CA GLN A 89 -8.98 -3.09 -23.39
C GLN A 89 -8.57 -2.64 -21.99
N GLN A 90 -7.26 -2.62 -21.71
CA GLN A 90 -6.69 -2.14 -20.46
C GLN A 90 -7.08 -0.66 -20.20
N ARG A 91 -6.98 0.21 -21.22
CA ARG A 91 -7.42 1.62 -21.11
C ARG A 91 -8.91 1.75 -20.81
N LEU A 92 -9.76 0.90 -21.40
CA LEU A 92 -11.20 0.90 -21.11
C LEU A 92 -11.49 0.56 -19.65
N VAL A 93 -10.79 -0.44 -19.10
CA VAL A 93 -10.89 -0.84 -17.69
C VAL A 93 -10.48 0.31 -16.77
N VAL A 94 -9.40 1.02 -17.09
CA VAL A 94 -8.97 2.21 -16.33
C VAL A 94 -10.04 3.29 -16.35
N ARG A 95 -10.65 3.59 -17.51
CA ARG A 95 -11.74 4.58 -17.59
C ARG A 95 -12.94 4.18 -16.73
N SER A 96 -13.33 2.90 -16.74
CA SER A 96 -14.40 2.40 -15.86
C SER A 96 -14.04 2.54 -14.37
N PHE A 97 -12.78 2.28 -14.00
CA PHE A 97 -12.29 2.50 -12.64
C PHE A 97 -12.32 3.98 -12.24
N VAL A 98 -11.93 4.89 -13.13
CA VAL A 98 -11.97 6.34 -12.88
C VAL A 98 -13.40 6.81 -12.62
N GLU A 99 -14.37 6.34 -13.42
CA GLU A 99 -15.80 6.65 -13.20
C GLU A 99 -16.32 6.11 -11.87
N LEU A 100 -15.83 4.95 -11.43
CA LEU A 100 -16.15 4.40 -10.11
C LEU A 100 -15.67 5.33 -8.99
N VAL A 101 -14.43 5.80 -9.09
CA VAL A 101 -13.79 6.70 -8.10
C VAL A 101 -14.48 8.06 -8.09
N ARG A 102 -14.77 8.66 -9.26
CA ARG A 102 -15.48 9.96 -9.38
C ARG A 102 -16.81 9.97 -8.61
N ARG A 103 -17.55 8.86 -8.63
CA ARG A 103 -18.85 8.74 -7.92
C ARG A 103 -18.71 8.67 -6.39
N ARG A 104 -17.51 8.43 -5.88
CA ARG A 104 -17.27 8.07 -4.47
C ARG A 104 -16.24 8.94 -3.78
N GLU A 105 -15.40 9.68 -4.51
CA GLU A 105 -14.36 10.52 -3.94
C GLU A 105 -14.94 11.59 -3.00
N GLY A 106 -16.15 12.08 -3.25
CA GLY A 106 -16.86 12.99 -2.34
C GLY A 106 -17.32 12.40 -1.01
N MET A 107 -17.21 11.07 -0.81
CA MET A 107 -17.49 10.40 0.47
C MET A 107 -16.26 10.36 1.37
N LEU A 108 -15.09 10.77 0.87
CA LEU A 108 -13.88 10.85 1.67
C LEU A 108 -13.95 12.08 2.58
N PRO A 109 -13.40 11.99 3.81
CA PRO A 109 -13.39 13.12 4.73
C PRO A 109 -12.62 14.31 4.13
N ASP A 110 -13.12 15.52 4.37
CA ASP A 110 -12.38 16.75 4.09
C ASP A 110 -11.31 16.92 5.17
N ILE A 111 -10.05 17.10 4.76
CA ILE A 111 -8.91 17.03 5.68
C ILE A 111 -8.14 18.33 5.62
N GLU A 112 -8.37 19.18 6.62
CA GLU A 112 -7.60 20.39 6.84
C GLU A 112 -6.15 20.05 7.23
N ARG A 113 -5.19 20.86 6.78
CA ARG A 113 -3.75 20.64 7.02
C ARG A 113 -3.26 21.47 8.22
N PRO A 114 -3.15 20.91 9.44
CA PRO A 114 -2.40 21.56 10.51
C PRO A 114 -0.89 21.27 10.38
N THR A 115 -0.08 22.29 10.66
CA THR A 115 1.38 22.22 10.72
C THR A 115 1.84 21.64 12.07
N THR A 116 2.74 20.65 12.07
CA THR A 116 3.33 20.17 13.34
C THR A 116 4.83 19.87 13.28
N ALA A 117 5.39 19.72 14.50
CA ALA A 117 6.76 20.00 14.91
C ALA A 117 7.74 18.80 14.88
N ARG A 118 9.03 19.14 15.07
CA ARG A 118 10.29 18.38 14.90
C ARG A 118 10.46 16.96 15.51
N LYS A 119 9.45 16.34 16.17
CA LYS A 119 9.61 15.02 16.83
C LYS A 119 9.34 13.85 15.88
N ARG A 120 10.10 12.75 16.04
CA ARG A 120 9.82 11.48 15.36
C ARG A 120 8.69 10.73 16.09
N ALA A 121 7.55 10.51 15.44
CA ALA A 121 6.43 9.75 15.99
C ALA A 121 6.52 8.26 15.65
N VAL A 122 6.27 7.41 16.64
CA VAL A 122 6.17 5.97 16.45
C VAL A 122 4.80 5.54 16.97
N ARG A 123 4.01 4.88 16.11
CA ARG A 123 2.71 4.30 16.48
C ARG A 123 2.79 2.79 16.32
N LEU A 124 2.20 2.05 17.27
CA LEU A 124 2.04 0.61 17.11
C LEU A 124 0.68 0.34 16.52
N ILE A 125 0.62 -0.48 15.48
CA ILE A 125 -0.63 -0.83 14.81
C ILE A 125 -0.81 -2.33 14.66
N GLU A 126 -2.07 -2.74 14.67
CA GLU A 126 -2.49 -4.08 14.27
C GLU A 126 -3.15 -4.01 12.89
N VAL A 127 -2.84 -4.99 12.05
CA VAL A 127 -3.38 -5.10 10.68
C VAL A 127 -4.14 -6.41 10.49
N GLU A 128 -5.09 -6.41 9.55
CA GLU A 128 -5.85 -7.62 9.18
C GLU A 128 -5.17 -8.40 8.06
N ARG A 129 -4.35 -7.70 7.27
CA ARG A 129 -3.65 -8.21 6.09
C ARG A 129 -2.20 -7.74 6.08
N ILE A 130 -1.30 -8.58 5.58
CA ILE A 130 0.12 -8.26 5.38
C ILE A 130 0.62 -8.72 4.02
N LEU A 131 0.12 -9.88 3.52
CA LEU A 131 0.46 -10.43 2.21
C LEU A 131 -0.50 -9.88 1.15
N VAL A 132 0.06 -9.23 0.13
CA VAL A 132 -0.67 -8.67 -1.01
C VAL A 132 -0.24 -9.40 -2.29
N ASN A 133 -1.21 -9.82 -3.10
CA ASN A 133 -1.01 -10.56 -4.34
C ASN A 133 -0.87 -9.60 -5.54
N GLU A 134 0.27 -9.68 -6.23
CA GLU A 134 0.57 -8.84 -7.40
C GLU A 134 0.54 -9.65 -8.71
N GLY A 135 0.25 -10.94 -8.64
CA GLY A 135 0.24 -11.83 -9.78
C GLY A 135 0.58 -13.27 -9.41
N LYS A 136 0.61 -14.14 -10.42
CA LYS A 136 0.84 -15.58 -10.24
C LYS A 136 2.22 -15.85 -9.62
N GLY A 137 2.23 -16.26 -8.35
CA GLY A 137 3.46 -16.57 -7.62
C GLY A 137 4.26 -15.33 -7.17
N HIS A 138 3.66 -14.14 -7.25
CA HIS A 138 4.29 -12.88 -6.88
C HIS A 138 3.45 -12.13 -5.84
N TYR A 139 4.11 -11.78 -4.74
CA TYR A 139 3.50 -11.09 -3.62
C TYR A 139 4.41 -9.95 -3.15
N TYR A 140 3.84 -9.04 -2.39
CA TYR A 140 4.62 -8.15 -1.53
C TYR A 140 4.00 -8.01 -0.14
N MET A 141 4.78 -7.44 0.75
CA MET A 141 4.32 -6.99 2.05
C MET A 141 5.23 -5.90 2.60
N ASN A 142 4.68 -5.10 3.52
CA ASN A 142 5.44 -4.05 4.21
C ASN A 142 5.39 -4.31 5.72
N PRO A 143 6.52 -4.37 6.44
CA PRO A 143 6.54 -4.49 7.91
C PRO A 143 6.15 -3.17 8.60
N TYR A 144 6.31 -2.05 7.90
CA TYR A 144 6.11 -0.70 8.41
C TYR A 144 5.20 0.12 7.50
N VAL A 145 4.66 1.19 8.06
CA VAL A 145 3.93 2.25 7.36
C VAL A 145 4.66 3.56 7.61
N GLY A 146 5.00 4.31 6.57
CA GLY A 146 5.90 5.45 6.66
C GLY A 146 7.36 5.00 6.73
N CYS A 147 8.27 5.96 6.71
CA CYS A 147 9.70 5.67 6.74
C CYS A 147 10.46 6.78 7.48
N THR A 148 11.27 6.38 8.46
CA THR A 148 12.16 7.26 9.23
C THR A 148 13.50 7.53 8.56
N ILE A 149 13.80 6.88 7.42
CA ILE A 149 14.96 7.22 6.58
C ILE A 149 14.75 8.60 5.95
N GLY A 150 13.51 8.92 5.53
CA GLY A 150 13.15 10.27 5.08
C GLY A 150 13.89 10.75 3.83
N CYS A 151 14.10 9.88 2.84
CA CYS A 151 14.81 10.28 1.62
C CYS A 151 14.09 11.47 0.95
N PRO A 152 14.79 12.57 0.60
CA PRO A 152 14.16 13.75 0.03
C PRO A 152 13.55 13.51 -1.36
N PHE A 153 14.02 12.49 -2.07
CA PHE A 153 13.53 12.06 -3.38
C PHE A 153 12.51 10.92 -3.31
N CYS A 154 11.98 10.59 -2.13
CA CYS A 154 11.09 9.45 -1.99
C CYS A 154 9.72 9.75 -2.62
N TYR A 155 9.40 9.08 -3.73
CA TYR A 155 8.10 9.20 -4.40
C TYR A 155 6.91 8.77 -3.54
N VAL A 156 7.15 8.04 -2.44
CA VAL A 156 6.12 7.55 -1.52
C VAL A 156 5.62 8.65 -0.58
N ALA A 157 6.43 9.68 -0.31
CA ALA A 157 6.16 10.66 0.74
C ALA A 157 4.76 11.27 0.63
N GLU A 158 4.35 11.69 -0.57
CA GLU A 158 3.03 12.31 -0.75
C GLU A 158 1.87 11.33 -0.65
N ARG A 159 2.05 10.11 -1.15
CA ARG A 159 1.00 9.09 -1.02
C ARG A 159 0.86 8.62 0.44
N ALA A 160 1.96 8.59 1.17
CA ALA A 160 2.01 8.34 2.60
C ALA A 160 1.26 9.40 3.41
N ASP A 161 1.48 10.67 3.08
CA ASP A 161 0.78 11.81 3.68
C ASP A 161 -0.71 11.76 3.38
N MET A 162 -1.09 11.44 2.14
CA MET A 162 -2.49 11.24 1.75
C MET A 162 -3.15 10.11 2.56
N SER A 163 -2.50 8.96 2.69
CA SER A 163 -2.99 7.83 3.50
C SER A 163 -3.20 8.21 4.96
N ARG A 164 -2.30 8.98 5.56
CA ARG A 164 -2.44 9.44 6.94
C ARG A 164 -3.60 10.42 7.10
N ALA A 165 -3.72 11.35 6.16
CA ALA A 165 -4.78 12.33 6.13
C ALA A 165 -6.16 11.64 6.08
N MET A 166 -6.31 10.60 5.24
CA MET A 166 -7.51 9.77 5.16
C MET A 166 -7.88 9.06 6.47
N GLU A 167 -6.91 8.81 7.36
CA GLU A 167 -7.14 8.26 8.70
C GLU A 167 -7.38 9.34 9.78
N GLY A 168 -7.47 10.62 9.41
CA GLY A 168 -7.61 11.74 10.34
C GLY A 168 -6.38 11.98 11.21
N LEU A 169 -5.20 11.49 10.78
CA LEU A 169 -3.96 11.65 11.53
C LEU A 169 -3.32 13.01 11.25
N PRO A 170 -2.57 13.57 12.22
CA PRO A 170 -1.86 14.82 12.00
C PRO A 170 -0.81 14.66 10.91
N ALA A 171 -0.71 15.70 10.07
CA ALA A 171 0.34 15.84 9.09
C ALA A 171 1.71 15.90 9.78
N MET A 172 2.68 15.20 9.22
CA MET A 172 4.04 15.10 9.74
C MET A 172 5.03 15.08 8.58
N GLU A 173 6.16 15.76 8.76
CA GLU A 173 7.25 15.75 7.77
C GLU A 173 7.70 14.30 7.46
N TRP A 174 7.90 13.98 6.17
CA TRP A 174 8.45 12.69 5.76
C TRP A 174 9.79 12.42 6.45
N GLY A 175 10.02 11.18 6.92
CA GLY A 175 11.17 10.88 7.79
C GLY A 175 10.91 11.07 9.29
N ARG A 176 9.78 11.66 9.67
CA ARG A 176 9.43 11.92 11.09
C ARG A 176 8.37 11.00 11.65
N TRP A 177 7.92 9.99 10.94
CA TRP A 177 6.92 9.09 11.48
C TRP A 177 7.05 7.68 10.91
N VAL A 178 6.62 6.70 11.71
CA VAL A 178 6.46 5.32 11.29
C VAL A 178 5.38 4.64 12.14
N ASP A 179 4.50 3.89 11.50
CA ASP A 179 3.66 2.93 12.18
C ASP A 179 4.25 1.52 12.05
N VAL A 180 4.26 0.79 13.17
CA VAL A 180 4.88 -0.52 13.31
C VAL A 180 3.79 -1.58 13.39
N LYS A 181 3.79 -2.53 12.44
CA LYS A 181 2.79 -3.61 12.39
C LYS A 181 3.18 -4.76 13.31
N ILE A 182 2.80 -4.65 14.58
CA ILE A 182 3.29 -5.56 15.62
C ILE A 182 2.81 -7.01 15.45
N ASN A 183 1.71 -7.23 14.73
CA ASN A 183 1.12 -8.55 14.49
C ASN A 183 1.45 -9.12 13.08
N ALA A 184 2.38 -8.51 12.34
CA ALA A 184 2.65 -8.85 10.93
C ALA A 184 2.97 -10.34 10.71
N ALA A 185 3.86 -10.93 11.51
CA ALA A 185 4.23 -12.35 11.37
C ALA A 185 3.08 -13.31 11.67
N GLU A 186 2.22 -12.99 12.63
CA GLU A 186 1.01 -13.78 12.94
C GLU A 186 0.03 -13.74 11.76
N VAL A 187 -0.23 -12.54 11.24
CA VAL A 187 -1.12 -12.33 10.11
C VAL A 187 -0.59 -13.04 8.86
N PHE A 188 0.72 -13.00 8.61
CA PHE A 188 1.35 -13.73 7.51
C PHE A 188 1.10 -15.24 7.62
N ARG A 189 1.37 -15.86 8.78
CA ARG A 189 1.15 -17.32 8.96
C ARG A 189 -0.30 -17.72 8.70
N ARG A 190 -1.26 -16.86 9.01
CA ARG A 190 -2.68 -17.09 8.70
C ARG A 190 -2.92 -17.02 7.19
N GLN A 191 -2.46 -15.97 6.50
CA GLN A 191 -2.69 -15.77 5.07
C GLN A 191 -1.94 -16.77 4.19
N ALA A 192 -0.74 -17.22 4.61
CA ALA A 192 0.07 -18.20 3.89
C ALA A 192 -0.60 -19.57 3.77
N LYS A 193 -1.54 -19.92 4.66
CA LYS A 193 -2.31 -21.18 4.60
C LYS A 193 -3.34 -21.20 3.47
N SER A 194 -3.77 -20.04 2.99
CA SER A 194 -4.84 -19.90 2.00
C SER A 194 -4.35 -19.52 0.61
N SER A 195 -3.04 -19.38 0.43
CA SER A 195 -2.42 -18.87 -0.79
C SER A 195 -1.30 -19.81 -1.25
N ALA A 196 -1.09 -19.92 -2.56
CA ALA A 196 0.05 -20.68 -3.08
C ALA A 196 1.37 -19.99 -2.71
N PRO A 197 2.44 -20.73 -2.39
CA PRO A 197 3.74 -20.14 -2.16
C PRO A 197 4.29 -19.42 -3.40
N GLY A 198 5.14 -18.42 -3.17
CA GLY A 198 5.76 -17.63 -4.24
C GLY A 198 6.82 -16.65 -3.74
N LEU A 199 7.30 -15.81 -4.65
CA LEU A 199 8.24 -14.74 -4.36
C LEU A 199 7.51 -13.62 -3.59
N VAL A 200 8.06 -13.21 -2.44
CA VAL A 200 7.52 -12.10 -1.64
C VAL A 200 8.51 -10.96 -1.59
N ARG A 201 8.19 -9.86 -2.27
CA ARG A 201 8.99 -8.64 -2.21
C ARG A 201 8.72 -7.93 -0.88
N MET A 202 9.75 -7.67 -0.11
CA MET A 202 9.64 -6.93 1.15
C MET A 202 9.82 -5.45 0.89
N SER A 203 8.77 -4.70 1.16
CA SER A 203 8.71 -3.24 0.99
C SER A 203 9.18 -2.72 -0.37
N PRO A 204 8.74 -3.33 -1.49
CA PRO A 204 9.27 -2.97 -2.80
C PRO A 204 8.97 -1.52 -3.19
N ILE A 205 7.91 -0.94 -2.61
CA ILE A 205 7.36 0.34 -3.06
C ILE A 205 7.13 1.32 -1.92
N LEU A 206 6.84 0.87 -0.68
CA LEU A 206 6.13 1.72 0.30
C LEU A 206 6.91 2.10 1.57
N THR A 207 7.97 1.38 1.91
CA THR A 207 8.78 1.66 3.11
C THR A 207 10.14 1.02 2.97
N ASP A 208 11.01 1.20 3.95
CA ASP A 208 12.21 0.37 4.08
C ASP A 208 11.95 -0.73 5.13
N PRO A 209 12.30 -2.01 4.85
CA PRO A 209 12.10 -3.08 5.82
C PRO A 209 13.12 -3.02 6.97
N TYR A 210 14.30 -2.41 6.80
CA TYR A 210 15.34 -2.36 7.84
C TYR A 210 15.58 -0.94 8.36
N GLN A 211 14.51 -0.23 8.73
CA GLN A 211 14.63 1.07 9.40
C GLN A 211 15.33 0.95 10.77
N PRO A 212 15.92 2.03 11.33
CA PRO A 212 16.57 1.99 12.66
C PRO A 212 15.68 1.43 13.78
N ILE A 213 14.36 1.56 13.63
CA ILE A 213 13.34 1.08 14.58
C ILE A 213 13.28 -0.47 14.64
N GLU A 214 13.74 -1.17 13.60
CA GLU A 214 13.82 -2.64 13.52
C GLU A 214 14.70 -3.23 14.62
N ARG A 215 15.74 -2.49 15.06
CA ARG A 215 16.59 -2.90 16.20
C ARG A 215 15.79 -3.19 17.47
N ARG A 216 14.66 -2.49 17.64
CA ARG A 216 13.75 -2.63 18.77
C ARG A 216 12.60 -3.59 18.47
N PHE A 217 11.93 -3.43 17.34
CA PHE A 217 10.65 -4.12 17.09
C PHE A 217 10.78 -5.46 16.37
N ARG A 218 11.86 -5.67 15.60
CA ARG A 218 12.15 -6.94 14.92
C ARG A 218 11.01 -7.49 14.05
N VAL A 219 10.17 -6.59 13.50
CA VAL A 219 8.98 -6.97 12.73
C VAL A 219 9.40 -7.57 11.41
N THR A 220 10.39 -6.96 10.75
CA THR A 220 10.95 -7.48 9.50
C THR A 220 11.60 -8.82 9.74
N ARG A 221 12.37 -8.99 10.82
CA ARG A 221 12.96 -10.29 11.19
C ARG A 221 11.91 -11.38 11.38
N GLY A 222 10.80 -11.08 12.05
CA GLY A 222 9.73 -12.04 12.28
C GLY A 222 9.07 -12.55 11.00
N LEU A 223 9.13 -11.80 9.90
CA LEU A 223 8.51 -12.18 8.62
C LEU A 223 9.25 -13.34 7.92
N PRO A 224 10.55 -13.29 7.57
CA PRO A 224 11.30 -14.44 7.08
C PRO A 224 11.26 -15.63 8.05
N GLU A 225 11.36 -15.40 9.36
CA GLU A 225 11.25 -16.48 10.35
C GLU A 225 9.90 -17.20 10.25
N SER A 226 8.82 -16.48 9.95
CA SER A 226 7.50 -17.08 9.71
C SER A 226 7.36 -17.80 8.36
N MET A 227 8.36 -17.72 7.47
CA MET A 227 8.36 -18.36 6.14
C MET A 227 9.12 -19.68 6.05
N LEU A 228 9.92 -20.03 7.07
CA LEU A 228 10.93 -21.11 6.96
C LEU A 228 10.37 -22.45 6.43
N ASP A 229 9.08 -22.74 6.67
CA ASP A 229 8.41 -23.97 6.25
C ASP A 229 7.20 -23.74 5.32
N THR A 230 7.08 -22.56 4.71
CA THR A 230 5.88 -22.18 3.93
C THR A 230 6.11 -22.21 2.41
N GLY A 231 7.35 -22.39 1.96
CA GLY A 231 7.73 -22.35 0.54
C GLY A 231 7.74 -20.94 -0.07
N TYR A 232 7.42 -19.90 0.70
CA TYR A 232 7.52 -18.51 0.26
C TYR A 232 9.00 -18.07 0.26
N THR A 233 9.40 -17.35 -0.76
CA THR A 233 10.79 -16.86 -0.90
C THR A 233 10.83 -15.34 -0.71
N PRO A 234 11.45 -14.82 0.36
CA PRO A 234 11.55 -13.38 0.55
C PRO A 234 12.60 -12.77 -0.39
N ALA A 235 12.26 -11.65 -1.01
CA ALA A 235 13.18 -10.77 -1.73
C ALA A 235 13.21 -9.40 -1.05
N VAL A 236 14.36 -9.03 -0.48
CA VAL A 236 14.51 -7.80 0.28
C VAL A 236 15.22 -6.74 -0.56
N LEU A 237 14.64 -5.55 -0.61
CA LEU A 237 15.32 -4.34 -1.04
C LEU A 237 15.39 -3.38 0.15
N THR A 238 16.58 -2.87 0.45
CA THR A 238 16.78 -1.92 1.56
C THR A 238 17.84 -0.88 1.21
N ARG A 239 17.64 0.33 1.70
CA ARG A 239 18.62 1.42 1.74
C ARG A 239 19.27 1.55 3.12
N SER A 240 18.93 0.68 4.07
CA SER A 240 19.60 0.67 5.36
C SER A 240 21.07 0.30 5.16
N SER A 241 21.95 1.13 5.70
CA SER A 241 23.38 0.84 5.82
C SER A 241 23.74 0.19 7.15
N VAL A 242 22.75 -0.11 7.99
CA VAL A 242 22.88 -0.56 9.39
C VAL A 242 22.00 -1.73 9.74
#